data_AF-A0A557PD85-F1
#
_entry.id   AF-A0A557PD85-F1
#
_cell.length_a   1.000
_cell.length_b   1.000
_cell.length_c   1.000
_cell.angle_alpha   90.00
_cell.angle_beta   90.00
_cell.angle_gamma   90.00
#
_symmetry.space_group_name_H-M   'P 1'
#
loop_
_entity.id
_entity.type
_entity.pdbx_description
1 polymer ?
#
loop_
_entity_poly.entity_id
_entity_poly.type
_entity_poly.pdbx_seq_one_letter_code
_entity_poly.pdbx_strand_id
1 'polypeptide(L)'
;MKTFVAKPETVKRDWYVVDAEGKTLGRLASEIASRLRGKHKAEYTPHVDTGDYIIVVNAEKVAVTGNKAKGKIYYRHSEFPGGLKSISFEKLIDKKPEMVIELAVKGMLPRGPLGRAMYRKLKVYAGAEHNHAAQQPQVLDI
;
A
#
# COMPACT_ATOMS: atom_id res chain seq x y z
N MET A 1 16.81 30.54 14.12
CA MET A 1 15.47 29.92 13.97
C MET A 1 15.66 28.40 13.83
N LYS A 2 14.90 27.57 14.56
CA LYS A 2 14.99 26.09 14.44
C LYS A 2 13.92 25.59 13.46
N THR A 3 14.24 24.55 12.71
CA THR A 3 13.31 23.91 11.77
C THR A 3 12.13 23.28 12.52
N PHE A 4 10.93 23.36 11.94
CA PHE A 4 9.74 22.72 12.48
C PHE A 4 9.89 21.19 12.51
N VAL A 5 9.38 20.57 13.58
CA VAL A 5 9.35 19.12 13.77
C VAL A 5 7.94 18.74 14.19
N ALA A 6 7.28 17.89 13.42
CA ALA A 6 5.94 17.42 13.76
C ALA A 6 5.97 16.62 15.07
N LYS A 7 4.98 16.82 15.94
CA LYS A 7 4.83 16.04 17.17
C LYS A 7 3.86 14.89 16.94
N PRO A 8 4.20 13.63 17.28
CA PRO A 8 3.33 12.47 17.02
C PRO A 8 1.90 12.60 17.55
N GLU A 9 1.72 13.30 18.66
CA GLU A 9 0.43 13.50 19.35
C GLU A 9 -0.52 14.45 18.59
N THR A 10 0.04 15.40 17.84
CA THR A 10 -0.74 16.46 17.18
C THR A 10 -0.98 16.18 15.71
N VAL A 11 -0.38 15.11 15.15
CA VAL A 11 -0.51 14.84 13.72
C VAL A 11 -1.93 14.40 13.40
N LYS A 12 -2.57 15.15 12.48
CA LYS A 12 -3.87 14.77 11.93
C LYS A 12 -3.67 13.71 10.86
N ARG A 13 -4.50 12.67 10.90
CA ARG A 13 -4.50 11.57 9.94
C ARG A 13 -5.89 11.43 9.36
N ASP A 14 -5.98 11.60 8.06
CA ASP A 14 -7.23 11.48 7.33
C ASP A 14 -7.37 10.08 6.74
N TRP A 15 -8.55 9.77 6.23
CA TRP A 15 -8.86 8.51 5.57
C TRP A 15 -9.18 8.75 4.11
N TYR A 16 -8.57 7.95 3.22
CA TYR A 16 -8.80 8.02 1.80
C TYR A 16 -9.19 6.66 1.22
N VAL A 17 -10.04 6.66 0.19
CA VAL A 17 -10.36 5.49 -0.64
C VAL A 17 -9.78 5.69 -2.02
N VAL A 18 -9.13 4.65 -2.54
CA VAL A 18 -8.55 4.60 -3.89
C VAL A 18 -9.11 3.38 -4.62
N ASP A 19 -9.62 3.60 -5.83
CA ASP A 19 -10.04 2.51 -6.71
C ASP A 19 -8.85 2.01 -7.54
N ALA A 20 -8.56 0.71 -7.46
CA ALA A 20 -7.48 0.08 -8.22
C ALA A 20 -7.88 -0.35 -9.64
N GLU A 21 -9.17 -0.28 -10.00
CA GLU A 21 -9.68 -0.72 -11.30
C GLU A 21 -9.01 0.03 -12.47
N GLY A 22 -8.41 -0.73 -13.39
CA GLY A 22 -7.74 -0.19 -14.57
C GLY A 22 -6.43 0.58 -14.30
N LYS A 23 -6.05 0.77 -13.03
CA LYS A 23 -4.80 1.46 -12.67
C LYS A 23 -3.61 0.51 -12.80
N THR A 24 -2.47 1.05 -13.20
CA THR A 24 -1.21 0.27 -13.30
C THR A 24 -0.60 0.09 -11.90
N LEU A 25 -0.39 -1.17 -11.47
CA LEU A 25 0.08 -1.54 -10.14
C LEU A 25 1.24 -0.70 -9.60
N GLY A 26 2.28 -0.49 -10.42
CA GLY A 26 3.48 0.23 -9.99
C GLY A 26 3.25 1.72 -9.71
N ARG A 27 2.44 2.38 -10.56
CA ARG A 27 2.12 3.81 -10.40
C ARG A 27 1.22 4.02 -9.19
N LEU A 28 0.18 3.20 -9.07
CA LEU A 28 -0.73 3.17 -7.94
C LEU A 28 0.03 2.97 -6.61
N ALA A 29 0.88 1.95 -6.53
CA ALA A 29 1.62 1.65 -5.31
C ALA A 29 2.60 2.77 -4.90
N SER A 30 3.20 3.47 -5.87
CA SER A 30 4.13 4.58 -5.61
C SER A 30 3.42 5.75 -4.92
N GLU A 31 2.27 6.14 -5.44
CA GLU A 31 1.46 7.22 -4.88
C GLU A 31 0.92 6.87 -3.50
N ILE A 32 0.40 5.64 -3.34
CA ILE A 32 -0.03 5.11 -2.03
C ILE A 32 1.13 5.15 -1.03
N ALA A 33 2.33 4.70 -1.40
CA ALA A 33 3.49 4.73 -0.51
C ALA A 33 3.96 6.16 -0.16
N SER A 34 3.75 7.12 -1.06
CA SER A 34 4.02 8.55 -0.79
C SER A 34 3.05 9.10 0.26
N ARG A 35 1.76 8.79 0.11
CA ARG A 35 0.68 9.20 1.01
C ARG A 35 0.80 8.54 2.40
N LEU A 36 1.08 7.23 2.46
CA LEU A 36 1.32 6.51 3.73
C LEU A 36 2.51 7.04 4.53
N ARG A 37 3.53 7.59 3.85
CA ARG A 37 4.67 8.27 4.48
C ARG A 37 4.37 9.70 4.91
N GLY A 38 3.29 10.30 4.40
CA GLY A 38 2.96 11.71 4.65
C GLY A 38 3.75 12.72 3.83
N LYS A 39 4.45 12.29 2.76
CA LYS A 39 5.31 13.18 1.94
C LYS A 39 4.56 14.31 1.23
N HIS A 40 3.25 14.20 1.12
CA HIS A 40 2.38 15.22 0.54
C HIS A 40 2.02 16.34 1.54
N LYS A 41 2.26 16.14 2.84
CA LYS A 41 2.01 17.13 3.88
C LYS A 41 3.25 18.00 4.09
N ALA A 42 3.04 19.30 4.27
CA ALA A 42 4.12 20.26 4.55
C ALA A 42 4.84 19.99 5.89
N GLU A 43 4.17 19.33 6.83
CA GLU A 43 4.71 18.94 8.14
C GLU A 43 5.53 17.64 8.13
N TYR A 44 5.82 17.09 6.94
CA TYR A 44 6.56 15.83 6.82
C TYR A 44 7.87 15.86 7.61
N THR A 45 7.98 14.93 8.54
CA THR A 45 9.13 14.77 9.42
C THR A 45 9.57 13.30 9.35
N PRO A 46 10.79 12.96 8.88
CA PRO A 46 11.15 11.58 8.56
C PRO A 46 11.04 10.55 9.71
N HIS A 47 11.24 10.99 10.94
CA HIS A 47 11.19 10.13 12.13
C HIS A 47 9.80 10.05 12.78
N VAL A 48 8.81 10.76 12.24
CA VAL A 48 7.44 10.81 12.76
C VAL A 48 6.47 10.31 11.69
N ASP A 49 5.52 9.48 12.10
CA ASP A 49 4.50 8.98 11.18
C ASP A 49 3.39 10.02 10.94
N THR A 50 3.50 10.73 9.82
CA THR A 50 2.60 11.81 9.40
C THR A 50 1.60 11.41 8.30
N GLY A 51 1.71 10.19 7.77
CA GLY A 51 0.86 9.77 6.66
C GLY A 51 -0.57 9.41 7.06
N ASP A 52 -1.41 9.27 6.05
CA ASP A 52 -2.84 9.02 6.18
C ASP A 52 -3.19 7.53 6.07
N TYR A 53 -4.44 7.22 6.39
CA TYR A 53 -5.01 5.90 6.15
C TYR A 53 -5.49 5.81 4.71
N ILE A 54 -5.17 4.69 4.06
CA ILE A 54 -5.52 4.46 2.67
C ILE A 54 -6.22 3.12 2.56
N ILE A 55 -7.43 3.17 2.03
CA ILE A 55 -8.24 2.02 1.69
C ILE A 55 -8.15 1.87 0.17
N VAL A 56 -7.77 0.70 -0.29
CA VAL A 56 -7.75 0.34 -1.71
C VAL A 56 -8.88 -0.65 -1.95
N VAL A 57 -9.73 -0.36 -2.92
CA VAL A 57 -10.83 -1.24 -3.36
C VAL A 57 -10.57 -1.75 -4.77
N ASN A 58 -11.30 -2.78 -5.20
CA ASN A 58 -11.15 -3.44 -6.50
C ASN A 58 -9.72 -3.92 -6.78
N ALA A 59 -9.00 -4.39 -5.75
CA ALA A 59 -7.61 -4.82 -5.90
C ALA A 59 -7.43 -5.96 -6.92
N GLU A 60 -8.48 -6.75 -7.16
CA GLU A 60 -8.50 -7.82 -8.17
C GLU A 60 -8.44 -7.30 -9.62
N LYS A 61 -8.79 -6.03 -9.85
CA LYS A 61 -8.85 -5.41 -11.17
C LYS A 61 -7.61 -4.56 -11.51
N VAL A 62 -6.55 -4.68 -10.71
CA VAL A 62 -5.31 -3.93 -10.93
C VAL A 62 -4.57 -4.43 -12.18
N ALA A 63 -4.13 -3.51 -13.03
CA ALA A 63 -3.49 -3.85 -14.29
C ALA A 63 -1.96 -3.93 -14.18
N VAL A 64 -1.37 -4.84 -14.98
CA VAL A 64 0.07 -4.92 -15.24
C VAL A 64 0.33 -4.92 -16.74
N THR A 65 1.42 -4.29 -17.16
CA THR A 65 1.73 -4.10 -18.59
C THR A 65 2.56 -5.23 -19.19
N GLY A 66 2.35 -5.53 -20.47
CA GLY A 66 3.10 -6.53 -21.24
C GLY A 66 2.97 -7.95 -20.69
N ASN A 67 4.03 -8.75 -20.82
CA ASN A 67 4.03 -10.16 -20.40
C ASN A 67 4.10 -10.38 -18.87
N LYS A 68 3.97 -9.32 -18.06
CA LYS A 68 4.14 -9.39 -16.60
C LYS A 68 3.07 -10.23 -15.91
N ALA A 69 1.87 -10.33 -16.46
CA ALA A 69 0.81 -11.15 -15.88
C ALA A 69 1.27 -12.61 -15.70
N LYS A 70 1.97 -13.15 -16.70
CA LYS A 70 2.52 -14.51 -16.69
C LYS A 70 3.95 -14.59 -16.16
N GLY A 71 4.79 -13.61 -16.54
CA GLY A 71 6.22 -13.64 -16.28
C GLY A 71 6.63 -13.15 -14.88
N LYS A 72 5.78 -12.41 -14.16
CA LYS A 72 6.11 -11.94 -12.81
C LYS A 72 5.87 -13.06 -11.80
N ILE A 73 6.94 -13.49 -11.13
CA ILE A 73 6.90 -14.51 -10.09
C ILE A 73 7.18 -13.88 -8.72
N TYR A 74 6.33 -14.19 -7.75
CA TYR A 74 6.49 -13.86 -6.34
C TYR A 74 7.10 -15.05 -5.63
N TYR A 75 8.20 -14.83 -4.92
CA TYR A 75 8.91 -15.85 -4.17
C TYR A 75 8.75 -15.62 -2.67
N ARG A 76 8.63 -16.72 -1.91
CA ARG A 76 8.78 -16.73 -0.46
C ARG A 76 9.53 -17.99 -0.04
N HIS A 77 10.31 -17.90 1.02
CA HIS A 77 11.05 -19.02 1.56
C HIS A 77 10.57 -19.32 2.98
N SER A 78 10.47 -20.59 3.37
CA SER A 78 10.10 -21.00 4.73
C SER A 78 11.28 -21.17 5.68
N GLU A 79 12.50 -20.88 5.23
CA GLU A 79 13.78 -21.03 5.95
C GLU A 79 14.25 -22.48 6.16
N PHE A 80 13.43 -23.48 5.82
CA PHE A 80 13.83 -24.89 5.74
C PHE A 80 14.48 -25.23 4.39
N PRO A 81 15.38 -26.23 4.32
CA PRO A 81 15.91 -26.74 3.06
C PRO A 81 14.80 -27.14 2.08
N GLY A 82 14.90 -26.71 0.82
CA GLY A 82 13.85 -26.92 -0.19
C GLY A 82 12.57 -26.09 0.01
N GLY A 83 12.57 -25.12 0.94
CA GLY A 83 11.41 -24.34 1.33
C GLY A 83 11.01 -23.19 0.40
N LEU A 84 11.57 -23.11 -0.81
CA LEU A 84 11.25 -22.06 -1.77
C LEU A 84 9.87 -22.30 -2.39
N LYS A 85 8.97 -21.34 -2.23
CA LYS A 85 7.64 -21.33 -2.83
C LYS A 85 7.53 -20.15 -3.79
N SER A 86 7.01 -20.40 -4.98
CA SER A 86 6.79 -19.41 -6.02
C SER A 86 5.33 -19.38 -6.46
N ILE A 87 4.84 -18.21 -6.86
CA ILE A 87 3.51 -18.03 -7.44
C ILE A 87 3.57 -16.93 -8.50
N SER A 88 2.97 -17.15 -9.67
CA SER A 88 2.88 -16.11 -10.71
C SER A 88 1.88 -15.03 -10.32
N PHE A 89 1.97 -13.85 -10.94
CA PHE A 89 1.00 -12.77 -10.74
C PHE A 89 -0.42 -13.22 -11.06
N GLU A 90 -0.64 -13.85 -12.22
CA GLU A 90 -1.93 -14.39 -12.65
C GLU A 90 -2.55 -15.32 -11.58
N LYS A 91 -1.76 -16.23 -11.00
CA LYS A 91 -2.25 -17.12 -9.94
C LYS A 91 -2.45 -16.41 -8.60
N LEU A 92 -1.66 -15.38 -8.32
CA LEU A 92 -1.74 -14.65 -7.06
C LEU A 92 -2.98 -13.75 -7.03
N ILE A 93 -3.29 -13.07 -8.14
CA ILE A 93 -4.44 -12.19 -8.23
C ILE A 93 -5.76 -12.96 -8.10
N ASP A 94 -5.84 -14.17 -8.67
CA ASP A 94 -7.02 -15.05 -8.52
C ASP A 94 -7.18 -15.58 -7.09
N LYS A 95 -6.07 -15.82 -6.39
CA LYS A 95 -6.09 -16.49 -5.08
C LYS A 95 -6.23 -15.50 -3.91
N LYS A 96 -5.48 -14.40 -3.96
CA LYS A 96 -5.34 -13.37 -2.92
C LYS A 96 -4.96 -12.04 -3.58
N PRO A 97 -5.91 -11.36 -4.25
CA PRO A 97 -5.63 -10.13 -4.98
C PRO A 97 -5.05 -9.02 -4.10
N GLU A 98 -5.42 -8.98 -2.82
CA GLU A 98 -4.94 -7.97 -1.86
C GLU A 98 -3.42 -8.02 -1.72
N MET A 99 -2.85 -9.24 -1.71
CA MET A 99 -1.41 -9.45 -1.54
C MET A 99 -0.59 -8.80 -2.66
N VAL A 100 -1.14 -8.66 -3.86
CA VAL A 100 -0.44 -8.05 -5.00
C VAL A 100 -0.08 -6.60 -4.70
N ILE A 101 -1.06 -5.83 -4.22
CA ILE A 101 -0.90 -4.40 -3.88
C ILE A 101 -0.12 -4.26 -2.57
N GLU A 102 -0.44 -5.07 -1.56
CA GLU A 102 0.27 -5.09 -0.30
C GLU A 102 1.79 -5.29 -0.47
N LEU A 103 2.20 -6.30 -1.25
CA LEU A 103 3.61 -6.58 -1.48
C LEU A 103 4.29 -5.45 -2.27
N ALA A 104 3.59 -4.86 -3.24
CA ALA A 104 4.12 -3.73 -4.00
C ALA A 104 4.37 -2.51 -3.10
N VAL A 105 3.37 -2.12 -2.30
CA VAL A 105 3.48 -0.97 -1.39
C VAL A 105 4.48 -1.22 -0.27
N LYS A 106 4.49 -2.43 0.32
CA LYS A 106 5.45 -2.81 1.36
C LYS A 106 6.90 -2.68 0.88
N GLY A 107 7.16 -3.01 -0.39
CA GLY A 107 8.49 -2.84 -1.00
C GLY A 107 8.93 -1.39 -1.16
N MET A 108 7.98 -0.43 -1.21
CA MET A 108 8.23 1.00 -1.40
C MET A 108 8.32 1.79 -0.07
N LEU A 109 7.97 1.16 1.06
CA LEU A 109 8.06 1.75 2.39
C LEU A 109 9.44 1.52 3.04
N PRO A 110 9.87 2.39 3.97
CA PRO A 110 11.13 2.21 4.68
C PRO A 110 11.13 0.91 5.48
N ARG A 111 12.28 0.24 5.55
CA ARG A 111 12.43 -0.97 6.38
C ARG A 111 12.69 -0.56 7.82
N GLY A 112 11.83 -0.99 8.74
CA GLY A 112 12.00 -0.74 10.17
C GLY A 112 10.67 -0.67 10.93
N PRO A 113 10.71 -0.39 12.24
CA PRO A 113 9.51 -0.26 13.07
C PRO A 113 8.53 0.79 12.55
N LEU A 114 9.05 1.97 12.15
CA LEU A 114 8.23 3.06 11.63
C LEU A 114 7.55 2.69 10.29
N GLY A 115 8.28 2.05 9.38
CA GLY A 115 7.69 1.60 8.11
C GLY A 115 6.64 0.50 8.31
N ARG A 116 6.81 -0.38 9.31
CA ARG A 116 5.75 -1.33 9.69
C ARG A 116 4.52 -0.61 10.25
N ALA A 117 4.70 0.47 11.00
CA ALA A 117 3.60 1.30 11.48
C ALA A 117 2.85 1.98 10.32
N MET A 118 3.60 2.58 9.38
CA MET A 118 3.04 3.16 8.15
C MET A 118 2.24 2.13 7.34
N TYR A 119 2.80 0.92 7.17
CA TYR A 119 2.15 -0.17 6.43
C TYR A 119 0.81 -0.58 7.04
N ARG A 120 0.66 -0.58 8.37
CA ARG A 120 -0.61 -0.96 9.03
C ARG A 120 -1.79 -0.06 8.68
N LYS A 121 -1.53 1.16 8.19
CA LYS A 121 -2.56 2.11 7.77
C LYS A 121 -3.11 1.82 6.38
N LEU A 122 -2.41 1.00 5.59
CA LEU A 122 -2.94 0.48 4.34
C LEU A 122 -4.00 -0.59 4.64
N LYS A 123 -5.15 -0.47 3.99
CA LYS A 123 -6.22 -1.48 3.96
C LYS A 123 -6.48 -1.80 2.49
N VAL A 124 -6.49 -3.08 2.13
CA VAL A 124 -6.70 -3.51 0.75
C VAL A 124 -7.87 -4.49 0.74
N TYR A 125 -8.82 -4.26 -0.15
CA TYR A 125 -10.00 -5.09 -0.37
C TYR A 125 -10.01 -5.59 -1.80
N ALA A 126 -10.34 -6.87 -1.99
CA ALA A 126 -10.47 -7.47 -3.32
C ALA A 126 -11.55 -6.78 -4.16
N GLY A 127 -12.75 -6.63 -3.58
CA GLY A 127 -13.92 -6.05 -4.23
C GLY A 127 -14.12 -4.55 -3.95
N ALA A 128 -15.28 -4.03 -4.37
CA ALA A 128 -15.62 -2.62 -4.31
C ALA A 128 -15.99 -2.12 -2.89
N GLU A 129 -16.43 -3.02 -2.01
CA GLU A 129 -16.95 -2.68 -0.70
C GLU A 129 -15.87 -2.74 0.39
N HIS A 130 -15.94 -1.80 1.35
CA HIS A 130 -15.08 -1.76 2.53
C HIS A 130 -15.87 -1.47 3.80
N ASN A 131 -15.45 -2.03 4.94
CA ASN A 131 -16.15 -1.91 6.22
C ASN A 131 -15.78 -0.65 7.02
N HIS A 132 -15.38 0.42 6.34
CA HIS A 132 -14.82 1.64 6.95
C HIS A 132 -15.69 2.89 6.75
N ALA A 133 -17.00 2.71 6.55
CA ALA A 133 -17.93 3.83 6.37
C ALA A 133 -17.96 4.78 7.58
N ALA A 134 -17.75 4.27 8.80
CA ALA A 134 -17.73 5.08 10.03
C ALA A 134 -16.59 6.11 10.07
N GLN A 135 -15.51 5.88 9.30
CA GLN A 135 -14.37 6.79 9.20
C GLN A 135 -14.55 7.92 8.18
N GLN A 136 -15.66 7.91 7.41
CA GLN A 136 -15.98 8.89 6.37
C GLN A 136 -14.79 9.16 5.41
N PRO A 137 -14.26 8.13 4.76
CA PRO A 137 -13.06 8.29 3.94
C PRO A 137 -13.36 9.09 2.67
N GLN A 138 -12.40 9.92 2.27
CA GLN A 138 -12.52 10.77 1.07
C GLN A 138 -12.01 10.02 -0.17
N VAL A 139 -12.66 10.21 -1.31
CA VAL A 139 -12.18 9.62 -2.56
C VAL A 139 -10.89 10.34 -3.00
N LEU A 140 -9.86 9.56 -3.30
CA LEU A 140 -8.59 10.03 -3.81
C LEU A 140 -8.36 9.43 -5.19
N ASP A 141 -8.36 10.29 -6.22
CA ASP A 141 -8.05 9.88 -7.60
C ASP A 141 -6.53 9.90 -7.83
N ILE A 142 -6.01 8.81 -8.41
CA ILE A 142 -4.58 8.52 -8.62
C ILE A 142 -4.37 7.93 -10.00
#